data_AF-A0A072PMZ3-F1
#
_entry.id   AF-A0A072PMZ3-F1
#
_cell.length_a   1.000
_cell.length_b   1.000
_cell.length_c   1.000
_cell.angle_alpha   90.00
_cell.angle_beta   90.00
_cell.angle_gamma   90.00
#
_symmetry.space_group_name_H-M   'P 1'
#
loop_
_entity.id
_entity.type
_entity.pdbx_description
1 polymer ?
#
loop_
_entity_poly.entity_id
_entity_poly.type
_entity_poly.pdbx_seq_one_letter_code
_entity_poly.pdbx_strand_id
1 'polypeptide(L)'
;MADQSHLPSSASDEAPPNPTEPYQPFLDMKPPVDAPISSANGTLVSGSEKEKELESDSMRADREATPEPDDFHIEFPAGLPTPPFVHVQGVPNFRDLGGYRCSPPSSASSSDEGKTIYTLRRGVLFRCAHPTHLTPKGLSTLTTTLGISKMYDLRSGPEISRLAATVANSPADLYPLADPNTGTIESHGAPGLERVFVPVYQNEDYGPVALARKLQWYTDTHKHDEERGFEYSEGFVKAYRDIATHGAAAYTAIFRQLLANAANEQKHGQGLIFHCTAGKDRTGVLGALIHKLVGVDEDTICWEYALTEPGLGKWRDQFMQRISASGLGGGGGKPASPEKIYTGDRQAVSREEAARICGSRAGNMRAWLDQVLQREFGGVERYLTEKCGLTADEVVTLRDYLVVSVGADDDVVKVSSIEGWTPDGGVVD
;
A
#
# COMPACT_ATOMS: atom_id res chain seq x y z
N MET A 1 16.85 81.67 -29.55
CA MET A 1 17.84 82.35 -28.70
C MET A 1 17.74 81.73 -27.32
N ALA A 2 18.88 81.25 -26.80
CA ALA A 2 19.05 80.69 -25.48
C ALA A 2 18.90 81.76 -24.38
N ASP A 3 18.56 81.39 -23.14
CA ASP A 3 19.47 81.48 -21.99
C ASP A 3 18.92 80.82 -20.70
N GLN A 4 19.83 80.52 -19.76
CA GLN A 4 19.76 79.58 -18.63
C GLN A 4 19.37 80.20 -17.26
N SER A 5 18.73 79.36 -16.42
CA SER A 5 19.04 79.04 -15.00
C SER A 5 19.00 80.08 -13.85
N HIS A 6 18.28 79.75 -12.75
CA HIS A 6 18.80 79.39 -11.40
C HIS A 6 17.69 79.31 -10.29
N LEU A 7 17.84 78.34 -9.36
CA LEU A 7 17.05 78.08 -8.11
C LEU A 7 17.40 79.08 -6.97
N PRO A 8 16.58 79.24 -5.89
CA PRO A 8 16.80 78.54 -4.58
C PRO A 8 15.51 78.33 -3.70
N SER A 9 15.37 77.29 -2.84
CA SER A 9 15.76 77.12 -1.40
C SER A 9 14.68 77.43 -0.31
N SER A 10 14.25 76.36 0.37
CA SER A 10 14.07 76.11 1.82
C SER A 10 13.14 76.92 2.77
N ALA A 11 12.31 76.12 3.45
CA ALA A 11 12.02 76.06 4.90
C ALA A 11 10.96 76.99 5.52
N SER A 12 9.94 76.36 6.11
CA SER A 12 9.01 76.93 7.11
C SER A 12 9.24 76.25 8.46
N ASP A 13 9.41 77.09 9.48
CA ASP A 13 9.50 76.80 10.92
C ASP A 13 8.28 76.06 11.48
N GLU A 14 8.51 75.07 12.34
CA GLU A 14 7.68 74.83 13.54
C GLU A 14 8.58 74.42 14.73
N ALA A 15 8.27 74.98 15.91
CA ALA A 15 9.04 74.88 17.15
C ALA A 15 8.89 73.50 17.85
N PRO A 16 9.90 73.04 18.63
CA PRO A 16 9.86 71.72 19.26
C PRO A 16 9.08 71.73 20.60
N PRO A 17 8.28 70.68 20.89
CA PRO A 17 7.66 70.52 22.20
C PRO A 17 8.62 69.95 23.27
N ASN A 18 8.34 70.33 24.52
CA ASN A 18 9.10 70.14 25.76
C ASN A 18 9.09 68.66 26.27
N PRO A 19 10.19 68.11 26.84
CA PRO A 19 10.32 66.68 27.11
C PRO A 19 9.99 66.34 28.57
N THR A 20 8.81 65.78 28.83
CA THR A 20 8.51 65.17 30.15
C THR A 20 8.01 63.73 30.07
N GLU A 21 7.92 63.15 28.87
CA GLU A 21 7.71 61.72 28.70
C GLU A 21 8.83 61.13 27.82
N PRO A 22 9.41 59.98 28.19
CA PRO A 22 10.40 59.32 27.35
C PRO A 22 9.73 58.93 26.03
N TYR A 23 10.21 59.51 24.92
CA TYR A 23 9.81 59.15 23.57
C TYR A 23 9.94 57.63 23.38
N GLN A 24 8.80 56.93 23.31
CA GLN A 24 8.71 55.50 23.02
C GLN A 24 8.23 55.30 21.58
N PRO A 25 9.13 55.15 20.59
CA PRO A 25 8.77 55.10 19.17
C PRO A 25 7.96 53.87 18.76
N PHE A 26 7.65 52.94 19.67
CA PHE A 26 7.06 51.64 19.37
C PHE A 26 5.57 51.49 19.75
N LEU A 27 4.94 52.51 20.35
CA LEU A 27 3.54 52.42 20.79
C LEU A 27 2.52 53.04 19.81
N ASP A 28 2.96 53.90 18.89
CA ASP A 28 2.07 54.59 17.92
C ASP A 28 2.14 54.01 16.50
N MET A 29 2.96 52.98 16.27
CA MET A 29 2.96 52.27 14.99
C MET A 29 1.87 51.20 15.00
N LYS A 30 0.81 51.43 14.22
CA LYS A 30 -0.07 50.34 13.81
C LYS A 30 0.82 49.26 13.18
N PRO A 31 0.76 47.99 13.65
CA PRO A 31 1.51 46.93 13.02
C PRO A 31 1.17 46.88 11.52
N PRO A 32 2.12 46.46 10.66
CA PRO A 32 1.86 46.24 9.25
C PRO A 32 0.55 45.47 9.08
N VAL A 33 -0.25 45.83 8.07
CA VAL A 33 -1.59 45.26 7.85
C VAL A 33 -1.57 43.73 7.75
N ASP A 34 -0.39 43.15 7.45
CA ASP A 34 -0.14 41.71 7.30
C ASP A 34 0.89 41.17 8.32
N ALA A 35 1.06 41.81 9.48
CA ALA A 35 2.01 41.32 10.49
C ALA A 35 1.54 39.97 11.06
N PRO A 36 2.44 38.98 11.23
CA PRO A 36 2.05 37.68 11.79
C PRO A 36 1.67 37.84 13.27
N ILE A 37 0.45 37.46 13.63
CA ILE A 37 -0.08 37.58 14.99
C ILE A 37 -0.44 36.18 15.51
N SER A 38 -0.06 35.86 16.75
CA SER A 38 -0.39 34.58 17.38
C SER A 38 -1.89 34.39 17.55
N SER A 39 -2.41 33.23 17.16
CA SER A 39 -3.80 32.83 17.35
C SER A 39 -4.13 32.61 18.83
N ALA A 40 -3.14 32.28 19.65
CA ALA A 40 -3.33 31.94 21.06
C ALA A 40 -3.54 33.16 21.98
N ASN A 41 -2.86 34.28 21.73
CA ASN A 41 -2.86 35.43 22.64
C ASN A 41 -2.86 36.80 21.93
N GLY A 42 -2.91 36.84 20.60
CA GLY A 42 -2.98 38.08 19.83
C GLY A 42 -1.69 38.90 19.80
N THR A 43 -0.55 38.34 20.23
CA THR A 43 0.74 39.04 20.20
C THR A 43 1.44 38.91 18.85
N LEU A 44 2.25 39.91 18.48
CA LEU A 44 3.11 39.84 17.30
C LEU A 44 4.11 38.69 17.44
N VAL A 45 4.21 37.88 16.40
CA VAL A 45 5.16 36.78 16.31
C VAL A 45 5.96 36.92 15.03
N SER A 46 7.16 36.36 15.01
CA SER A 46 7.94 36.29 13.77
C SER A 46 7.25 35.39 12.73
N GLY A 47 7.59 35.55 11.44
CA GLY A 47 7.03 34.70 10.38
C GLY A 47 7.26 33.21 10.63
N SER A 48 8.43 32.84 11.14
CA SER A 48 8.77 31.44 11.46
C SER A 48 8.05 30.91 12.71
N GLU A 49 7.73 31.76 13.68
CA GLU A 49 6.88 31.38 14.82
C GLU A 49 5.43 31.23 14.41
N LYS A 50 4.93 32.08 13.49
CA LYS A 50 3.59 31.94 12.92
C LYS A 50 3.46 30.67 12.10
N GLU A 51 4.47 30.32 11.31
CA GLU A 51 4.54 29.05 10.58
C GLU A 51 4.49 27.85 11.53
N LYS A 52 5.26 27.87 12.63
CA LYS A 52 5.22 26.82 13.65
C LYS A 52 3.88 26.72 14.37
N GLU A 53 3.23 27.85 14.65
CA GLU A 53 1.90 27.88 15.26
C GLU A 53 0.85 27.36 14.28
N LEU A 54 0.91 27.74 13.00
CA LEU A 54 0.05 27.21 11.94
C LEU A 54 0.27 25.71 11.74
N GLU A 55 1.51 25.23 11.84
CA GLU A 55 1.86 23.82 11.76
C GLU A 55 1.33 23.05 12.98
N SER A 56 1.50 23.58 14.19
CA SER A 56 0.94 23.02 15.43
C SER A 56 -0.59 23.00 15.46
N ASP A 57 -1.23 24.08 15.04
CA ASP A 57 -2.69 24.19 14.94
C ASP A 57 -3.23 23.27 13.83
N SER A 58 -2.48 23.12 12.72
CA SER A 58 -2.78 22.14 11.68
C SER A 58 -2.68 20.72 12.22
N MET A 59 -1.61 20.37 12.93
CA MET A 59 -1.42 19.07 13.58
C MET A 59 -2.52 18.77 14.60
N ARG A 60 -2.92 19.75 15.40
CA ARG A 60 -4.00 19.60 16.39
C ARG A 60 -5.35 19.39 15.71
N ALA A 61 -5.66 20.16 14.67
CA ALA A 61 -6.89 19.99 13.91
C ALA A 61 -6.88 18.72 13.05
N ASP A 62 -5.72 18.17 12.68
CA ASP A 62 -5.61 16.83 12.06
C ASP A 62 -5.97 15.74 13.06
N ARG A 63 -5.50 15.84 14.31
CA ARG A 63 -5.86 14.91 15.40
C ARG A 63 -7.37 14.95 15.74
N GLU A 64 -8.00 16.12 15.67
CA GLU A 64 -9.44 16.28 15.94
C GLU A 64 -10.32 15.84 14.74
N ALA A 65 -9.80 15.85 13.51
CA ALA A 65 -10.51 15.43 12.30
C ALA A 65 -10.45 13.92 12.00
N THR A 66 -9.60 13.18 12.70
CA THR A 66 -9.46 11.71 12.57
C THR A 66 -9.47 11.05 13.95
N PRO A 67 -10.64 10.77 14.54
CA PRO A 67 -10.68 9.92 15.72
C PRO A 67 -10.21 8.51 15.33
N GLU A 68 -9.13 8.06 15.97
CA GLU A 68 -8.57 6.73 15.79
C GLU A 68 -9.43 5.66 16.51
N PRO A 69 -9.42 4.41 16.05
CA PRO A 69 -10.07 3.29 16.72
C PRO A 69 -9.61 3.13 18.18
N ASP A 70 -10.56 2.85 19.08
CA ASP A 70 -10.29 2.61 20.51
C ASP A 70 -9.61 1.26 20.79
N ASP A 71 -9.50 0.36 19.81
CA ASP A 71 -8.94 -0.98 19.96
C ASP A 71 -8.20 -1.45 18.69
N PHE A 72 -6.88 -1.60 18.80
CA PHE A 72 -5.99 -2.07 17.72
C PHE A 72 -5.44 -3.48 17.98
N HIS A 73 -6.07 -4.25 18.87
CA HIS A 73 -6.06 -5.69 18.72
C HIS A 73 -6.74 -6.01 17.38
N ILE A 74 -5.97 -6.07 16.30
CA ILE A 74 -6.45 -6.61 15.02
C ILE A 74 -6.79 -8.07 15.31
N GLU A 75 -8.05 -8.29 15.71
CA GLU A 75 -8.61 -9.62 15.86
C GLU A 75 -8.56 -10.26 14.49
N PHE A 76 -7.97 -11.45 14.46
CA PHE A 76 -8.07 -12.29 13.28
C PHE A 76 -9.56 -12.44 12.90
N PRO A 77 -9.96 -12.11 11.68
CA PRO A 77 -11.38 -12.13 11.34
C PRO A 77 -11.95 -13.53 11.56
N ALA A 78 -13.08 -13.59 12.27
CA ALA A 78 -13.75 -14.85 12.57
C ALA A 78 -14.26 -15.51 11.28
N GLY A 79 -14.26 -16.83 11.22
CA GLY A 79 -14.81 -17.59 10.10
C GLY A 79 -13.93 -17.60 8.84
N LEU A 80 -12.69 -17.09 8.89
CA LEU A 80 -11.74 -17.25 7.79
C LEU A 80 -11.21 -18.69 7.72
N PRO A 81 -11.02 -19.22 6.50
CA PRO A 81 -10.45 -20.54 6.31
C PRO A 81 -8.96 -20.57 6.70
N THR A 82 -8.58 -21.54 7.54
CA THR A 82 -7.19 -21.79 7.95
C THR A 82 -6.84 -23.24 7.64
N PRO A 83 -6.19 -23.54 6.50
CA PRO A 83 -5.55 -22.64 5.52
C PRO A 83 -6.51 -21.89 4.56
N PRO A 84 -6.07 -20.85 3.83
CA PRO A 84 -4.69 -20.36 3.72
C PRO A 84 -4.29 -19.31 4.75
N PHE A 85 -5.25 -18.73 5.48
CA PHE A 85 -4.95 -17.68 6.44
C PHE A 85 -4.16 -18.21 7.64
N VAL A 86 -3.27 -17.36 8.15
CA VAL A 86 -2.52 -17.62 9.38
C VAL A 86 -2.60 -16.37 10.24
N HIS A 87 -2.96 -16.54 11.50
CA HIS A 87 -3.06 -15.41 12.41
C HIS A 87 -1.66 -14.93 12.83
N VAL A 88 -1.25 -13.78 12.29
CA VAL A 88 -0.09 -13.02 12.76
C VAL A 88 -0.60 -11.74 13.41
N GLN A 89 -0.42 -11.63 14.73
CA GLN A 89 -0.97 -10.51 15.49
C GLN A 89 -0.37 -9.18 15.02
N GLY A 90 -1.24 -8.25 14.62
CA GLY A 90 -0.86 -6.93 14.11
C GLY A 90 -0.63 -6.87 12.61
N VAL A 91 -0.86 -7.97 11.88
CA VAL A 91 -0.66 -8.04 10.43
C VAL A 91 -1.95 -8.49 9.74
N PRO A 92 -2.76 -7.55 9.21
CA PRO A 92 -3.96 -7.89 8.46
C PRO A 92 -3.63 -8.66 7.19
N ASN A 93 -4.63 -9.40 6.69
CA ASN A 93 -4.58 -10.01 5.38
C ASN A 93 -3.40 -11.00 5.19
N PHE A 94 -2.88 -11.58 6.28
CA PHE A 94 -1.73 -12.49 6.27
C PHE A 94 -2.12 -13.92 5.88
N ARG A 95 -1.47 -14.49 4.87
CA ARG A 95 -1.68 -15.88 4.46
C ARG A 95 -0.49 -16.49 3.71
N ASP A 96 -0.43 -17.82 3.75
CA ASP A 96 0.48 -18.62 2.93
C ASP A 96 -0.08 -18.70 1.49
N LEU A 97 0.78 -18.55 0.49
CA LEU A 97 0.40 -18.73 -0.92
C LEU A 97 0.40 -20.19 -1.35
N GLY A 98 1.03 -21.08 -0.59
CA GLY A 98 1.15 -22.50 -0.89
C GLY A 98 -0.07 -23.34 -0.55
N GLY A 99 0.00 -24.59 -0.99
CA GLY A 99 -0.96 -25.66 -0.73
C GLY A 99 -2.05 -25.81 -1.81
N TYR A 100 -2.16 -24.87 -2.75
CA TYR A 100 -3.05 -25.02 -3.90
C TYR A 100 -2.53 -26.06 -4.89
N ARG A 101 -3.45 -26.84 -5.47
CA ARG A 101 -3.14 -27.82 -6.51
C ARG A 101 -2.53 -27.12 -7.72
N CYS A 102 -1.50 -27.74 -8.30
CA CYS A 102 -0.79 -27.15 -9.43
C CYS A 102 -0.31 -28.23 -10.42
N SER A 103 0.30 -27.80 -11.51
CA SER A 103 0.88 -28.68 -12.51
C SER A 103 2.10 -29.44 -11.95
N PRO A 104 2.38 -30.65 -12.47
CA PRO A 104 3.58 -31.39 -12.10
C PRO A 104 4.88 -30.63 -12.45
N PRO A 105 5.97 -30.86 -11.70
CA PRO A 105 7.29 -30.30 -12.03
C PRO A 105 7.86 -30.94 -13.32
N SER A 106 8.89 -30.34 -13.89
CA SER A 106 9.53 -30.85 -15.13
C SER A 106 10.10 -32.25 -14.99
N SER A 107 10.47 -32.65 -13.77
CA SER A 107 11.03 -33.95 -13.44
C SER A 107 9.99 -35.05 -13.27
N ALA A 108 8.69 -34.74 -13.31
CA ALA A 108 7.64 -35.72 -13.14
C ALA A 108 7.60 -36.71 -14.31
N SER A 109 7.43 -38.00 -14.00
CA SER A 109 7.22 -39.03 -15.00
C SER A 109 5.83 -38.93 -15.62
N SER A 110 5.73 -39.08 -16.94
CA SER A 110 4.46 -39.19 -17.66
C SER A 110 3.63 -40.43 -17.24
N SER A 111 4.24 -41.43 -16.60
CA SER A 111 3.54 -42.60 -16.04
C SER A 111 2.68 -42.30 -14.81
N ASP A 112 2.87 -41.11 -14.21
CA ASP A 112 2.25 -40.68 -12.95
C ASP A 112 1.13 -39.66 -13.16
N GLU A 113 0.77 -39.36 -14.42
CA GLU A 113 -0.36 -38.49 -14.76
C GLU A 113 -1.65 -38.96 -14.05
N GLY A 114 -2.15 -38.09 -13.18
CA GLY A 114 -3.38 -38.33 -12.40
C GLY A 114 -3.21 -39.18 -11.13
N LYS A 115 -2.02 -39.74 -10.85
CA LYS A 115 -1.77 -40.54 -9.63
C LYS A 115 -1.15 -39.72 -8.50
N THR A 116 -0.27 -38.79 -8.84
CA THR A 116 0.43 -37.93 -7.88
C THR A 116 -0.23 -36.56 -7.83
N ILE A 117 -0.51 -36.08 -6.62
CA ILE A 117 -1.05 -34.74 -6.39
C ILE A 117 0.13 -33.80 -6.15
N TYR A 118 0.17 -32.70 -6.90
CA TYR A 118 1.17 -31.65 -6.74
C TYR A 118 0.54 -30.38 -6.21
N THR A 119 1.25 -29.70 -5.32
CA THR A 119 0.84 -28.41 -4.76
C THR A 119 1.98 -27.41 -4.79
N LEU A 120 1.64 -26.12 -4.78
CA LEU A 120 2.60 -25.06 -4.47
C LEU A 120 3.14 -25.28 -3.04
N ARG A 121 4.46 -25.30 -2.90
CA ARG A 121 5.15 -25.54 -1.63
C ARG A 121 4.72 -24.54 -0.56
N ARG A 122 4.24 -25.06 0.57
CA ARG A 122 3.86 -24.28 1.76
C ARG A 122 5.07 -23.77 2.52
N GLY A 123 4.87 -22.71 3.29
CA GLY A 123 5.89 -22.17 4.19
C GLY A 123 7.04 -21.41 3.51
N VAL A 124 6.94 -21.15 2.20
CA VAL A 124 7.98 -20.43 1.43
C VAL A 124 7.57 -19.01 1.09
N LEU A 125 6.31 -18.81 0.70
CA LEU A 125 5.81 -17.53 0.19
C LEU A 125 4.57 -17.11 0.95
N PHE A 126 4.67 -15.95 1.60
CA PHE A 126 3.58 -15.34 2.34
C PHE A 126 3.25 -13.96 1.78
N ARG A 127 2.00 -13.55 1.94
CA ARG A 127 1.54 -12.21 1.59
C ARG A 127 0.74 -11.59 2.72
N CYS A 128 0.77 -10.26 2.80
CA CYS A 128 0.00 -9.51 3.79
C CYS A 128 -0.22 -8.04 3.41
N ALA A 129 -1.02 -7.35 4.24
CA ALA A 129 -1.03 -5.90 4.32
C ALA A 129 0.23 -5.34 5.01
N HIS A 130 0.44 -4.03 5.00
CA HIS A 130 1.62 -3.46 5.64
C HIS A 130 1.70 -3.85 7.14
N PRO A 131 2.86 -4.33 7.63
CA PRO A 131 2.98 -4.92 8.95
C PRO A 131 3.33 -3.88 10.03
N THR A 132 2.93 -2.62 9.85
CA THR A 132 3.36 -1.53 10.75
C THR A 132 2.85 -1.71 12.19
N HIS A 133 1.73 -2.41 12.39
CA HIS A 133 1.20 -2.74 13.72
C HIS A 133 1.75 -4.09 14.26
N LEU A 134 2.81 -4.64 13.66
CA LEU A 134 3.38 -5.93 14.08
C LEU A 134 3.76 -5.89 15.56
N THR A 135 3.25 -6.87 16.31
CA THR A 135 3.51 -7.02 17.74
C THR A 135 4.70 -7.96 17.99
N PRO A 136 5.32 -7.94 19.19
CA PRO A 136 6.34 -8.93 19.57
C PRO A 136 5.88 -10.39 19.42
N LYS A 137 4.61 -10.68 19.74
CA LYS A 137 4.02 -12.01 19.54
C LYS A 137 3.87 -12.34 18.06
N GLY A 138 3.40 -11.40 17.25
CA GLY A 138 3.34 -11.53 15.79
C GLY A 138 4.73 -11.78 15.19
N LEU A 139 5.76 -11.07 15.65
CA LEU A 139 7.14 -11.27 15.22
C LEU A 139 7.64 -12.69 15.55
N SER A 140 7.32 -13.20 16.74
CA SER A 140 7.66 -14.58 17.11
C SER A 140 6.96 -15.59 16.19
N THR A 141 5.68 -15.37 15.85
CA THR A 141 4.97 -16.20 14.85
C THR A 141 5.69 -16.16 13.50
N LEU A 142 6.08 -14.98 13.00
CA LEU A 142 6.77 -14.84 11.72
C LEU A 142 8.11 -15.59 11.72
N THR A 143 8.99 -15.29 12.67
CA THR A 143 10.38 -15.76 12.65
C THR A 143 10.53 -17.17 13.18
N THR A 144 9.87 -17.50 14.29
CA THR A 144 10.07 -18.77 15.01
C THR A 144 9.13 -19.86 14.52
N THR A 145 7.84 -19.54 14.33
CA THR A 145 6.84 -20.54 13.91
C THR A 145 6.84 -20.76 12.41
N LEU A 146 6.89 -19.68 11.62
CA LEU A 146 6.79 -19.75 10.15
C LEU A 146 8.16 -19.76 9.46
N GLY A 147 9.25 -19.49 10.19
CA GLY A 147 10.59 -19.48 9.62
C GLY A 147 10.79 -18.37 8.56
N ILE A 148 10.08 -17.25 8.71
CA ILE A 148 10.18 -16.11 7.80
C ILE A 148 11.38 -15.25 8.21
N SER A 149 12.29 -15.05 7.27
CA SER A 149 13.52 -14.27 7.48
C SER A 149 13.59 -12.99 6.65
N LYS A 150 12.80 -12.90 5.56
CA LYS A 150 12.82 -11.73 4.65
C LYS A 150 11.43 -11.18 4.39
N MET A 151 11.34 -9.86 4.35
CA MET A 151 10.13 -9.08 4.06
C MET A 151 10.37 -8.11 2.92
N TYR A 152 9.68 -8.31 1.79
CA TYR A 152 9.76 -7.44 0.62
C TYR A 152 8.66 -6.38 0.66
N ASP A 153 9.08 -5.11 0.76
CA ASP A 153 8.19 -3.95 0.83
C ASP A 153 8.00 -3.34 -0.57
N LEU A 154 6.82 -3.56 -1.15
CA LEU A 154 6.46 -3.10 -2.50
C LEU A 154 5.88 -1.67 -2.53
N ARG A 155 5.79 -1.01 -1.36
CA ARG A 155 5.26 0.36 -1.24
C ARG A 155 6.24 1.37 -1.82
N SER A 156 5.74 2.49 -2.29
CA SER A 156 6.58 3.62 -2.70
C SER A 156 7.12 4.37 -1.47
N GLY A 157 8.21 5.13 -1.64
CA GLY A 157 8.73 6.01 -0.60
C GLY A 157 7.66 6.95 -0.01
N PRO A 158 6.88 7.66 -0.84
CA PRO A 158 5.79 8.52 -0.35
C PRO A 158 4.71 7.80 0.46
N GLU A 159 4.38 6.53 0.15
CA GLU A 159 3.45 5.75 0.97
C GLU A 159 4.04 5.42 2.35
N ILE A 160 5.33 5.10 2.40
CA ILE A 160 6.04 4.82 3.64
C ILE A 160 6.13 6.08 4.51
N SER A 161 6.58 7.20 3.95
CA SER A 161 6.76 8.45 4.69
C SER A 161 5.46 9.00 5.29
N ARG A 162 4.32 8.84 4.59
CA ARG A 162 3.01 9.23 5.14
C ARG A 162 2.66 8.44 6.39
N LEU A 163 2.90 7.13 6.37
CA LEU A 163 2.65 6.29 7.54
C LEU A 163 3.66 6.56 8.66
N ALA A 164 4.90 6.94 8.33
CA ALA A 164 5.91 7.33 9.33
C ALA A 164 5.43 8.50 10.19
N ALA A 165 4.80 9.51 9.58
CA ALA A 165 4.23 10.63 10.32
C ALA A 165 3.14 10.17 11.30
N THR A 166 2.30 9.20 10.93
CA THR A 166 1.31 8.61 11.84
C THR A 166 1.99 7.88 13.00
N VAL A 167 2.99 7.03 12.70
CA VAL A 167 3.73 6.26 13.72
C VAL A 167 4.43 7.18 14.72
N ALA A 168 5.12 8.22 14.24
CA ALA A 168 5.85 9.17 15.09
C ALA A 168 4.96 9.90 16.09
N ASN A 169 3.69 10.14 15.73
CA ASN A 169 2.73 10.89 16.54
C ASN A 169 1.79 10.02 17.38
N SER A 170 2.00 8.69 17.33
CA SER A 170 1.15 7.72 18.00
C SER A 170 1.84 7.09 19.21
N PRO A 171 1.07 6.58 20.18
CA PRO A 171 1.61 5.84 21.31
C PRO A 171 2.44 4.61 20.89
N ALA A 172 3.52 4.32 21.61
CA ALA A 172 4.44 3.22 21.27
C ALA A 172 3.79 1.82 21.42
N ASP A 173 2.75 1.68 22.24
CA ASP A 173 1.95 0.46 22.36
C ASP A 173 1.12 0.16 21.11
N LEU A 174 0.78 1.18 20.31
CA LEU A 174 0.08 1.03 19.04
C LEU A 174 1.01 0.54 17.92
N TYR A 175 2.27 0.98 17.94
CA TYR A 175 3.30 0.66 16.96
C TYR A 175 4.56 0.10 17.62
N PRO A 176 4.47 -1.06 18.30
CA PRO A 176 5.50 -1.50 19.24
C PRO A 176 6.85 -1.81 18.59
N LEU A 177 6.85 -2.16 17.29
CA LEU A 177 8.07 -2.55 16.56
C LEU A 177 8.38 -1.67 15.35
N ALA A 178 7.54 -0.67 15.04
CA ALA A 178 7.79 0.21 13.91
C ALA A 178 8.79 1.30 14.31
N ASP A 179 9.76 1.57 13.44
CA ASP A 179 10.67 2.70 13.62
C ASP A 179 9.87 4.01 13.44
N PRO A 180 9.91 4.93 14.43
CA PRO A 180 9.13 6.17 14.37
C PRO A 180 9.58 7.13 13.28
N ASN A 181 10.82 7.03 12.78
CA ASN A 181 11.33 7.89 11.73
C ASN A 181 10.91 7.41 10.34
N THR A 182 10.74 6.10 10.16
CA THR A 182 10.48 5.49 8.85
C THR A 182 9.09 4.87 8.71
N GLY A 183 8.39 4.61 9.81
CA GLY A 183 7.08 3.93 9.82
C GLY A 183 7.15 2.46 9.36
N THR A 184 8.34 1.87 9.35
CA THR A 184 8.62 0.52 8.85
C THR A 184 9.13 -0.39 9.97
N ILE A 185 9.01 -1.70 9.74
CA ILE A 185 9.65 -2.71 10.58
C ILE A 185 11.08 -2.86 10.11
N GLU A 186 12.03 -2.49 10.96
CA GLU A 186 13.47 -2.55 10.68
C GLU A 186 14.13 -3.62 11.55
N SER A 187 15.28 -4.14 11.13
CA SER A 187 15.93 -5.28 11.80
C SER A 187 16.27 -5.04 13.27
N HIS A 188 16.47 -3.78 13.67
CA HIS A 188 16.71 -3.42 15.07
C HIS A 188 15.45 -3.58 15.95
N GLY A 189 14.27 -3.32 15.38
CA GLY A 189 12.96 -3.54 16.01
C GLY A 189 12.44 -4.97 15.84
N ALA A 190 12.94 -5.70 14.83
CA ALA A 190 12.52 -7.06 14.53
C ALA A 190 13.72 -8.01 14.26
N PRO A 191 14.43 -8.46 15.30
CA PRO A 191 15.57 -9.36 15.14
C PRO A 191 15.19 -10.65 14.39
N GLY A 192 16.01 -11.03 13.42
CA GLY A 192 15.77 -12.22 12.58
C GLY A 192 14.86 -11.99 11.38
N LEU A 193 14.32 -10.78 11.20
CA LEU A 193 13.52 -10.39 10.05
C LEU A 193 14.19 -9.22 9.31
N GLU A 194 14.62 -9.47 8.08
CA GLU A 194 15.22 -8.46 7.20
C GLU A 194 14.14 -7.83 6.32
N ARG A 195 14.01 -6.50 6.38
CA ARG A 195 13.21 -5.75 5.40
C ARG A 195 14.04 -5.43 4.16
N VAL A 196 13.50 -5.76 3.00
CA VAL A 196 14.06 -5.49 1.67
C VAL A 196 13.14 -4.51 0.96
N PHE A 197 13.60 -3.27 0.79
CA PHE A 197 12.83 -2.23 0.10
C PHE A 197 12.93 -2.38 -1.42
N VAL A 198 11.84 -2.78 -2.07
CA VAL A 198 11.74 -3.05 -3.51
C VAL A 198 10.43 -2.44 -4.06
N PRO A 199 10.35 -1.11 -4.15
CA PRO A 199 9.12 -0.44 -4.54
C PRO A 199 8.70 -0.81 -5.97
N VAL A 200 7.40 -1.06 -6.18
CA VAL A 200 6.85 -1.18 -7.55
C VAL A 200 6.90 0.17 -8.27
N TYR A 201 6.68 1.26 -7.53
CA TYR A 201 6.82 2.63 -8.03
C TYR A 201 7.86 3.35 -7.18
N GLN A 202 8.98 3.74 -7.79
CA GLN A 202 10.06 4.47 -7.10
C GLN A 202 9.55 5.79 -6.53
N ASN A 203 9.02 6.63 -7.44
CA ASN A 203 8.33 7.87 -7.12
C ASN A 203 6.92 7.73 -7.71
N GLU A 204 5.93 7.70 -6.85
CA GLU A 204 4.55 7.65 -7.28
C GLU A 204 4.04 9.08 -7.43
N ASP A 205 3.53 9.43 -8.60
CA ASP A 205 2.98 10.76 -8.84
C ASP A 205 1.63 10.89 -8.12
N TYR A 206 1.61 11.72 -7.07
CA TYR A 206 0.42 12.15 -6.35
C TYR A 206 -0.11 13.49 -6.86
N GLY A 207 0.40 13.96 -7.99
CA GLY A 207 -0.12 15.13 -8.68
C GLY A 207 -1.61 14.97 -9.02
N PRO A 208 -2.36 16.08 -9.11
CA PRO A 208 -3.81 16.06 -9.33
C PRO A 208 -4.26 15.18 -10.50
N VAL A 209 -3.49 15.19 -11.59
CA VAL A 209 -3.79 14.42 -12.82
C VAL A 209 -3.62 12.92 -12.61
N ALA A 210 -2.56 12.49 -11.91
CA ALA A 210 -2.31 11.08 -11.63
C ALA A 210 -3.33 10.51 -10.65
N LEU A 211 -3.71 11.28 -9.63
CA LEU A 211 -4.78 10.94 -8.70
C LEU A 211 -6.14 10.86 -9.39
N ALA A 212 -6.48 11.83 -10.24
CA ALA A 212 -7.72 11.80 -11.01
C ALA A 212 -7.79 10.57 -11.93
N ARG A 213 -6.69 10.21 -12.59
CA ARG A 213 -6.61 8.99 -13.42
C ARG A 213 -6.81 7.71 -12.59
N LYS A 214 -6.19 7.61 -11.43
CA LYS A 214 -6.38 6.47 -10.51
C LYS A 214 -7.81 6.41 -9.99
N LEU A 215 -8.40 7.55 -9.62
CA LEU A 215 -9.79 7.61 -9.18
C LEU A 215 -10.72 7.14 -10.28
N GLN A 216 -10.52 7.62 -11.51
CA GLN A 216 -11.27 7.15 -12.66
C GLN A 216 -11.12 5.63 -12.82
N TRP A 217 -9.90 5.10 -12.79
CA TRP A 217 -9.69 3.66 -12.91
C TRP A 217 -10.41 2.83 -11.85
N TYR A 218 -10.42 3.29 -10.60
CA TYR A 218 -11.01 2.53 -9.50
C TYR A 218 -12.51 2.78 -9.29
N THR A 219 -13.07 3.84 -9.89
CA THR A 219 -14.49 4.19 -9.78
C THR A 219 -15.28 3.92 -11.06
N ASP A 220 -14.61 3.72 -12.20
CA ASP A 220 -15.22 3.27 -13.44
C ASP A 220 -16.03 2.00 -13.17
N THR A 221 -17.33 2.08 -13.45
CA THR A 221 -18.28 0.99 -13.23
C THR A 221 -17.87 -0.25 -14.01
N HIS A 222 -18.15 -1.42 -13.43
CA HIS A 222 -17.84 -2.70 -14.03
C HIS A 222 -18.37 -2.77 -15.47
N LYS A 223 -17.50 -3.20 -16.38
CA LYS A 223 -17.94 -3.71 -17.66
C LYS A 223 -18.35 -5.16 -17.45
N HIS A 224 -19.53 -5.49 -17.96
CA HIS A 224 -19.94 -6.86 -18.13
C HIS A 224 -19.44 -7.31 -19.51
N ASP A 225 -18.57 -8.31 -19.55
CA ASP A 225 -18.24 -8.97 -20.83
C ASP A 225 -19.26 -10.09 -21.02
N GLU A 226 -20.29 -9.81 -21.83
CA GLU A 226 -21.36 -10.76 -22.14
C GLU A 226 -20.84 -12.04 -22.81
N GLU A 227 -19.72 -11.97 -23.52
CA GLU A 227 -19.07 -13.12 -24.15
C GLU A 227 -18.40 -14.02 -23.11
N ARG A 228 -17.95 -13.44 -21.99
CA ARG A 228 -17.20 -14.14 -20.93
C ARG A 228 -18.00 -14.48 -19.68
N GLY A 229 -19.16 -13.86 -19.47
CA GLY A 229 -20.09 -14.17 -18.38
C GLY A 229 -19.64 -13.73 -16.98
N PHE A 230 -18.77 -12.71 -16.86
CA PHE A 230 -18.39 -12.13 -15.57
C PHE A 230 -18.14 -10.62 -15.66
N GLU A 231 -18.23 -9.94 -14.51
CA GLU A 231 -18.00 -8.50 -14.37
C GLU A 231 -16.55 -8.17 -14.01
N TYR A 232 -16.00 -7.12 -14.61
CA TYR A 232 -14.68 -6.59 -14.23
C TYR A 232 -14.57 -5.09 -14.50
N SER A 233 -13.58 -4.43 -13.92
CA SER A 233 -13.27 -3.01 -14.19
C SER A 233 -12.02 -2.90 -15.07
N GLU A 234 -12.18 -2.24 -16.23
CA GLU A 234 -11.08 -1.90 -17.13
C GLU A 234 -9.98 -1.09 -16.46
N GLY A 235 -10.36 -0.21 -15.53
CA GLY A 235 -9.40 0.61 -14.80
C GLY A 235 -8.50 -0.24 -13.90
N PHE A 236 -9.06 -1.25 -13.22
CA PHE A 236 -8.27 -2.21 -12.47
C PHE A 236 -7.36 -3.07 -13.37
N VAL A 237 -7.85 -3.51 -14.54
CA VAL A 237 -7.01 -4.25 -15.50
C VAL A 237 -5.82 -3.41 -15.97
N LYS A 238 -6.05 -2.13 -16.29
CA LYS A 238 -4.98 -1.17 -16.64
C LYS A 238 -4.02 -0.94 -15.47
N ALA A 239 -4.53 -0.80 -14.25
CA ALA A 239 -3.70 -0.65 -13.06
C ALA A 239 -2.81 -1.89 -12.84
N TYR A 240 -3.33 -3.11 -13.04
CA TYR A 240 -2.56 -4.35 -12.89
C TYR A 240 -1.52 -4.53 -13.99
N ARG A 241 -1.82 -4.11 -15.22
CA ARG A 241 -0.83 -4.01 -16.31
C ARG A 241 0.31 -3.08 -15.93
N ASP A 242 0.01 -1.90 -15.39
CA ASP A 242 1.02 -0.93 -14.98
C ASP A 242 1.83 -1.44 -13.80
N ILE A 243 1.20 -2.06 -12.81
CA ILE A 243 1.87 -2.71 -11.67
C ILE A 243 2.83 -3.79 -12.16
N ALA A 244 2.41 -4.67 -13.06
CA ALA A 244 3.26 -5.73 -13.60
C ALA A 244 4.42 -5.16 -14.43
N THR A 245 4.22 -4.05 -15.14
CA THR A 245 5.26 -3.41 -15.93
C THR A 245 6.33 -2.76 -15.04
N HIS A 246 5.90 -1.94 -14.06
CA HIS A 246 6.83 -1.21 -13.19
C HIS A 246 7.42 -2.08 -12.08
N GLY A 247 6.67 -3.11 -11.65
CA GLY A 247 7.07 -4.03 -10.59
C GLY A 247 8.10 -5.08 -11.01
N ALA A 248 8.44 -5.18 -12.30
CA ALA A 248 9.32 -6.22 -12.82
C ALA A 248 10.65 -6.34 -12.04
N ALA A 249 11.30 -5.20 -11.74
CA ALA A 249 12.55 -5.20 -10.96
C ALA A 249 12.36 -5.68 -9.51
N ALA A 250 11.26 -5.29 -8.86
CA ALA A 250 10.92 -5.75 -7.51
C ALA A 250 10.64 -7.25 -7.50
N TYR A 251 9.91 -7.75 -8.50
CA TYR A 251 9.60 -9.17 -8.63
C TYR A 251 10.85 -9.98 -8.96
N THR A 252 11.75 -9.47 -9.81
CA THR A 252 13.07 -10.09 -10.05
C THR A 252 13.83 -10.30 -8.75
N ALA A 253 13.86 -9.33 -7.83
CA ALA A 253 14.55 -9.49 -6.55
C ALA A 253 13.99 -10.66 -5.73
N ILE A 254 12.67 -10.86 -5.76
CA ILE A 254 12.00 -11.97 -5.06
C ILE A 254 12.28 -13.31 -5.76
N PHE A 255 12.14 -13.37 -7.09
CA PHE A 255 12.43 -14.58 -7.85
C PHE A 255 13.89 -15.02 -7.74
N ARG A 256 14.83 -14.08 -7.74
CA ARG A 256 16.26 -14.33 -7.53
C ARG A 256 16.53 -14.88 -6.13
N GLN A 257 15.82 -14.41 -5.11
CA GLN A 257 15.91 -14.99 -3.77
C GLN A 257 15.36 -16.42 -3.71
N LEU A 258 14.24 -16.70 -4.38
CA LEU A 258 13.69 -18.06 -4.47
C LEU A 258 14.65 -19.01 -5.18
N LEU A 259 15.30 -18.57 -6.27
CA LEU A 259 16.36 -19.32 -6.93
C LEU A 259 17.57 -19.58 -6.01
N ALA A 260 17.97 -18.57 -5.23
CA ALA A 260 19.02 -18.73 -4.24
C ALA A 260 18.62 -19.74 -3.14
N ASN A 261 17.36 -19.77 -2.73
CA ASN A 261 16.84 -20.76 -1.79
C ASN A 261 16.86 -22.18 -2.38
N ALA A 262 16.46 -22.32 -3.65
CA ALA A 262 16.50 -23.58 -4.40
C ALA A 262 17.92 -24.16 -4.49
N ALA A 263 18.92 -23.30 -4.66
CA ALA A 263 20.33 -23.73 -4.65
C ALA A 263 20.84 -24.13 -3.25
N ASN A 264 20.11 -23.82 -2.18
CA ASN A 264 20.54 -23.95 -0.79
C ASN A 264 19.51 -24.71 0.08
N GLU A 265 18.96 -25.83 -0.40
CA GLU A 265 17.87 -26.60 0.27
C GLU A 265 18.14 -27.04 1.72
N GLN A 266 19.38 -26.93 2.21
CA GLN A 266 19.82 -27.40 3.53
C GLN A 266 19.59 -26.42 4.70
N LYS A 267 18.89 -25.29 4.50
CA LYS A 267 18.70 -24.27 5.56
C LYS A 267 17.25 -24.11 5.99
N HIS A 268 17.00 -24.28 7.29
CA HIS A 268 15.79 -23.75 7.95
C HIS A 268 15.74 -22.22 7.81
N GLY A 269 14.53 -21.62 7.75
CA GLY A 269 14.36 -20.16 7.76
C GLY A 269 14.36 -19.48 6.37
N GLN A 270 13.78 -20.11 5.35
CA GLN A 270 13.73 -19.60 3.97
C GLN A 270 12.40 -18.95 3.59
N GLY A 271 11.44 -18.87 4.53
CA GLY A 271 10.17 -18.21 4.29
C GLY A 271 10.39 -16.73 3.99
N LEU A 272 9.68 -16.21 3.00
CA LEU A 272 9.65 -14.80 2.70
C LEU A 272 8.22 -14.28 2.64
N ILE A 273 8.05 -13.05 3.05
CA ILE A 273 6.79 -12.33 2.98
C ILE A 273 6.94 -11.16 2.00
N PHE A 274 5.91 -10.88 1.20
CA PHE A 274 5.86 -9.67 0.40
C PHE A 274 4.54 -8.93 0.63
N HIS A 275 4.61 -7.61 0.68
CA HIS A 275 3.47 -6.79 1.04
C HIS A 275 3.44 -5.48 0.27
N CYS A 276 2.27 -4.87 0.24
CA CYS A 276 2.10 -3.47 -0.14
C CYS A 276 1.33 -2.77 0.98
N THR A 277 0.46 -1.81 0.67
CA THR A 277 -0.40 -1.18 1.67
C THR A 277 -1.47 -2.18 2.12
N ALA A 278 -2.45 -2.51 1.27
CA ALA A 278 -3.51 -3.46 1.63
C ALA A 278 -3.13 -4.94 1.46
N GLY A 279 -2.00 -5.23 0.81
CA GLY A 279 -1.70 -6.60 0.36
C GLY A 279 -2.61 -7.07 -0.77
N LYS A 280 -3.22 -6.13 -1.51
CA LYS A 280 -4.22 -6.38 -2.56
C LYS A 280 -3.63 -6.35 -3.96
N ASP A 281 -3.35 -5.16 -4.51
CA ASP A 281 -3.06 -5.01 -5.94
C ASP A 281 -1.64 -5.46 -6.32
N ARG A 282 -0.60 -4.75 -5.83
CA ARG A 282 0.81 -5.08 -6.11
C ARG A 282 1.18 -6.49 -5.68
N THR A 283 0.76 -6.84 -4.46
CA THR A 283 0.90 -8.17 -3.90
C THR A 283 0.09 -9.21 -4.68
N GLY A 284 -1.13 -8.88 -5.11
CA GLY A 284 -2.00 -9.80 -5.86
C GLY A 284 -1.48 -10.13 -7.25
N VAL A 285 -0.95 -9.15 -7.96
CA VAL A 285 -0.28 -9.36 -9.25
C VAL A 285 0.91 -10.32 -9.10
N LEU A 286 1.76 -10.12 -8.09
CA LEU A 286 2.88 -11.04 -7.83
C LEU A 286 2.40 -12.45 -7.44
N GLY A 287 1.40 -12.55 -6.56
CA GLY A 287 0.79 -13.83 -6.18
C GLY A 287 0.26 -14.60 -7.39
N ALA A 288 -0.50 -13.91 -8.27
CA ALA A 288 -1.03 -14.48 -9.49
C ALA A 288 0.07 -14.95 -10.46
N LEU A 289 1.17 -14.20 -10.59
CA LEU A 289 2.33 -14.64 -11.39
C LEU A 289 2.94 -15.93 -10.83
N ILE A 290 3.12 -16.04 -9.51
CA ILE A 290 3.65 -17.24 -8.85
C ILE A 290 2.73 -18.44 -9.09
N HIS A 291 1.42 -18.27 -8.87
CA HIS A 291 0.44 -19.34 -9.08
C HIS A 291 0.34 -19.77 -10.54
N LYS A 292 0.36 -18.83 -11.49
CA LYS A 292 0.38 -19.17 -12.93
C LYS A 292 1.66 -19.89 -13.32
N LEU A 293 2.82 -19.54 -12.74
CA LEU A 293 4.10 -20.21 -13.03
C LEU A 293 4.06 -21.70 -12.68
N VAL A 294 3.45 -22.05 -11.54
CA VAL A 294 3.33 -23.46 -11.13
C VAL A 294 2.10 -24.16 -11.72
N GLY A 295 1.23 -23.44 -12.44
CA GLY A 295 0.06 -23.99 -13.09
C GLY A 295 -1.13 -24.25 -12.17
N VAL A 296 -1.36 -23.39 -11.17
CA VAL A 296 -2.66 -23.36 -10.47
C VAL A 296 -3.76 -22.93 -11.44
N ASP A 297 -4.95 -23.49 -11.29
CA ASP A 297 -6.11 -23.13 -12.11
C ASP A 297 -6.55 -21.68 -11.88
N GLU A 298 -7.13 -21.05 -12.90
CA GLU A 298 -7.42 -19.61 -12.88
C GLU A 298 -8.50 -19.24 -11.87
N ASP A 299 -9.49 -20.10 -11.64
CA ASP A 299 -10.55 -19.84 -10.67
C ASP A 299 -10.01 -19.84 -9.24
N THR A 300 -9.10 -20.77 -8.91
CA THR A 300 -8.38 -20.76 -7.64
C THR A 300 -7.51 -19.51 -7.48
N ILE A 301 -6.84 -19.04 -8.53
CA ILE A 301 -6.04 -17.80 -8.49
C ILE A 301 -6.93 -16.58 -8.22
N CYS A 302 -8.07 -16.51 -8.92
CA CYS A 302 -9.02 -15.41 -8.74
C CYS A 302 -9.66 -15.45 -7.35
N TRP A 303 -9.95 -16.64 -6.83
CA TRP A 303 -10.44 -16.83 -5.46
C TRP A 303 -9.40 -16.41 -4.42
N GLU A 304 -8.14 -16.85 -4.52
CA GLU A 304 -7.06 -16.47 -3.61
C GLU A 304 -6.81 -14.97 -3.60
N TYR A 305 -6.82 -14.34 -4.78
CA TYR A 305 -6.76 -12.89 -4.90
C TYR A 305 -7.90 -12.22 -4.15
N ALA A 306 -9.13 -12.72 -4.35
CA ALA A 306 -10.34 -12.15 -3.79
C ALA A 306 -10.48 -12.33 -2.28
N LEU A 307 -9.79 -13.30 -1.67
CA LEU A 307 -9.67 -13.43 -0.21
C LEU A 307 -9.11 -12.18 0.48
N THR A 308 -8.54 -11.24 -0.28
CA THR A 308 -8.07 -9.98 0.28
C THR A 308 -9.18 -9.22 1.02
N GLU A 309 -10.37 -9.11 0.45
CA GLU A 309 -11.49 -8.41 1.10
C GLU A 309 -11.82 -8.95 2.52
N PRO A 310 -12.15 -10.25 2.70
CA PRO A 310 -12.43 -10.79 4.02
C PRO A 310 -11.17 -10.84 4.91
N GLY A 311 -9.98 -10.98 4.32
CA GLY A 311 -8.71 -10.96 5.04
C GLY A 311 -8.35 -9.60 5.66
N LEU A 312 -8.91 -8.50 5.15
CA LEU A 312 -8.76 -7.16 5.72
C LEU A 312 -9.66 -6.94 6.94
N GLY A 313 -10.80 -7.66 7.04
CA GLY A 313 -11.74 -7.54 8.16
C GLY A 313 -12.11 -6.10 8.50
N LYS A 314 -12.14 -5.75 9.80
CA LYS A 314 -12.42 -4.39 10.32
C LYS A 314 -11.51 -3.31 9.71
N TRP A 315 -10.31 -3.67 9.27
CA TRP A 315 -9.40 -2.70 8.64
C TRP A 315 -9.91 -2.23 7.27
N ARG A 316 -10.70 -3.05 6.56
CA ARG A 316 -11.39 -2.63 5.33
C ARG A 316 -12.32 -1.46 5.59
N ASP A 317 -13.12 -1.52 6.65
CA ASP A 317 -14.09 -0.47 7.00
C ASP A 317 -13.41 0.85 7.33
N GLN A 318 -12.33 0.77 8.11
CA GLN A 318 -11.50 1.93 8.43
C GLN A 318 -10.85 2.52 7.17
N PHE A 319 -10.38 1.68 6.27
CA PHE A 319 -9.80 2.13 5.01
C PHE A 319 -10.83 2.80 4.09
N MET A 320 -12.04 2.25 4.01
CA MET A 320 -13.17 2.87 3.29
C MET A 320 -13.53 4.23 3.89
N GLN A 321 -13.65 4.33 5.22
CA GLN A 321 -13.95 5.61 5.89
C GLN A 321 -12.90 6.67 5.57
N ARG A 322 -11.61 6.32 5.60
CA ARG A 322 -10.52 7.24 5.23
C ARG A 322 -10.65 7.71 3.78
N ILE A 323 -10.86 6.79 2.83
CA ILE A 323 -11.00 7.15 1.40
C ILE A 323 -12.22 8.05 1.19
N SER A 324 -13.34 7.77 1.84
CA SER A 324 -14.53 8.63 1.76
C SER A 324 -14.29 10.03 2.34
N ALA A 325 -13.51 10.14 3.42
CA ALA A 325 -13.22 11.42 4.07
C ALA A 325 -12.15 12.25 3.34
N SER A 326 -11.17 11.60 2.71
CA SER A 326 -9.93 12.26 2.24
C SER A 326 -9.58 12.02 0.76
N GLY A 327 -10.35 11.19 0.06
CA GLY A 327 -10.08 10.78 -1.32
C GLY A 327 -8.93 9.77 -1.46
N LEU A 328 -8.56 9.46 -2.71
CA LEU A 328 -7.41 8.60 -3.00
C LEU A 328 -6.11 9.33 -2.65
N GLY A 329 -5.40 8.84 -1.64
CA GLY A 329 -4.10 9.38 -1.21
C GLY A 329 -4.07 9.89 0.23
N GLY A 330 -5.22 10.05 0.89
CA GLY A 330 -5.35 10.57 2.25
C GLY A 330 -5.07 9.55 3.36
N GLY A 331 -3.92 8.88 3.28
CA GLY A 331 -3.31 8.26 4.45
C GLY A 331 -2.77 9.33 5.40
N GLY A 332 -3.66 10.00 6.15
CA GLY A 332 -3.32 10.70 7.40
C GLY A 332 -2.75 12.12 7.32
N GLY A 333 -3.01 12.91 6.28
CA GLY A 333 -2.69 14.34 6.27
C GLY A 333 -3.81 15.16 5.64
N LYS A 334 -4.06 16.37 6.17
CA LYS A 334 -5.02 17.32 5.59
C LYS A 334 -4.78 17.52 4.08
N PRO A 335 -5.83 17.65 3.25
CA PRO A 335 -5.66 18.26 1.95
C PRO A 335 -5.15 19.69 2.17
N ALA A 336 -4.06 20.06 1.49
CA ALA A 336 -3.61 21.44 1.44
C ALA A 336 -4.76 22.30 0.91
N SER A 337 -5.34 23.13 1.78
CA SER A 337 -6.40 24.13 1.57
C SER A 337 -7.61 23.75 0.67
N PRO A 338 -8.83 24.23 0.97
CA PRO A 338 -10.00 24.02 0.11
C PRO A 338 -9.95 24.87 -1.18
N GLU A 339 -8.78 25.11 -1.77
CA GLU A 339 -8.68 25.57 -3.15
C GLU A 339 -8.79 24.36 -4.08
N LYS A 340 -10.04 23.95 -4.32
CA LYS A 340 -10.53 23.27 -5.52
C LYS A 340 -9.44 22.65 -6.41
N ILE A 341 -8.77 21.60 -5.93
CA ILE A 341 -8.03 20.68 -6.81
C ILE A 341 -9.04 19.68 -7.40
N TYR A 342 -10.15 20.20 -7.90
CA TYR A 342 -11.18 19.49 -8.65
C TYR A 342 -11.60 20.45 -9.74
N THR A 343 -10.95 20.36 -10.89
CA THR A 343 -11.50 20.92 -12.13
C THR A 343 -12.69 20.04 -12.52
N GLY A 344 -13.84 20.27 -11.87
CA GLY A 344 -15.12 19.58 -12.11
C GLY A 344 -15.94 19.41 -10.83
N ASP A 345 -17.24 19.67 -10.91
CA ASP A 345 -18.26 19.58 -9.85
C ASP A 345 -18.47 18.15 -9.28
N ARG A 346 -17.42 17.45 -8.85
CA ARG A 346 -17.56 16.11 -8.26
C ARG A 346 -17.38 16.14 -6.74
N GLN A 347 -18.45 15.77 -6.02
CA GLN A 347 -18.53 15.66 -4.56
C GLN A 347 -17.64 14.51 -4.01
N ALA A 348 -17.49 14.45 -2.68
CA ALA A 348 -16.76 13.41 -1.95
C ALA A 348 -17.08 11.97 -2.43
N VAL A 349 -16.08 11.08 -2.36
CA VAL A 349 -16.19 9.67 -2.79
C VAL A 349 -17.29 8.96 -1.98
N SER A 350 -18.31 8.42 -2.66
CA SER A 350 -19.42 7.73 -2.00
C SER A 350 -18.92 6.47 -1.25
N ARG A 351 -19.69 5.98 -0.27
CA ARG A 351 -19.34 4.73 0.44
C ARG A 351 -19.23 3.56 -0.53
N GLU A 352 -20.10 3.51 -1.54
CA GLU A 352 -20.08 2.48 -2.58
C GLU A 352 -18.86 2.62 -3.52
N GLU A 353 -18.46 3.85 -3.85
CA GLU A 353 -17.22 4.09 -4.59
C GLU A 353 -15.99 3.68 -3.77
N ALA A 354 -15.96 4.01 -2.48
CA ALA A 354 -14.90 3.57 -1.57
C ALA A 354 -14.85 2.05 -1.44
N ALA A 355 -16.00 1.37 -1.34
CA ALA A 355 -16.09 -0.08 -1.33
C ALA A 355 -15.54 -0.71 -2.62
N ARG A 356 -15.82 -0.12 -3.79
CA ARG A 356 -15.24 -0.55 -5.07
C ARG A 356 -13.72 -0.36 -5.12
N ILE A 357 -13.22 0.77 -4.64
CA ILE A 357 -11.78 1.05 -4.54
C ILE A 357 -11.08 0.02 -3.63
N CYS A 358 -11.71 -0.30 -2.49
CA CYS A 358 -11.19 -1.27 -1.54
C CYS A 358 -11.36 -2.73 -2.00
N GLY A 359 -12.28 -3.00 -2.92
CA GLY A 359 -12.65 -4.34 -3.37
C GLY A 359 -11.55 -5.09 -4.12
N SER A 360 -11.58 -6.42 -4.01
CA SER A 360 -10.66 -7.37 -4.66
C SER A 360 -11.44 -8.37 -5.51
N ARG A 361 -12.27 -7.90 -6.44
CA ARG A 361 -13.18 -8.77 -7.20
C ARG A 361 -12.42 -9.74 -8.12
N ALA A 362 -12.82 -11.01 -8.08
CA ALA A 362 -12.24 -12.10 -8.87
C ALA A 362 -12.21 -11.76 -10.38
N GLY A 363 -13.28 -11.17 -10.91
CA GLY A 363 -13.36 -10.77 -12.31
C GLY A 363 -12.26 -9.80 -12.76
N ASN A 364 -11.78 -8.90 -11.89
CA ASN A 364 -10.65 -8.01 -12.22
C ASN A 364 -9.35 -8.80 -12.45
N MET A 365 -9.09 -9.80 -11.60
CA MET A 365 -7.92 -10.67 -11.73
C MET A 365 -8.06 -11.58 -12.94
N ARG A 366 -9.24 -12.16 -13.16
CA ARG A 366 -9.55 -13.01 -14.31
C ARG A 366 -9.34 -12.27 -15.64
N ALA A 367 -9.83 -11.03 -15.74
CA ALA A 367 -9.63 -10.18 -16.90
C ALA A 367 -8.15 -9.85 -17.12
N TRP A 368 -7.39 -9.55 -16.07
CA TRP A 368 -5.95 -9.27 -16.18
C TRP A 368 -5.14 -10.50 -16.61
N LEU A 369 -5.44 -11.69 -16.07
CA LEU A 369 -4.79 -12.95 -16.43
C LEU A 369 -4.93 -13.24 -17.94
N ASP A 370 -6.13 -13.08 -18.50
CA ASP A 370 -6.34 -13.29 -19.93
C ASP A 370 -5.81 -12.12 -20.77
N GLN A 371 -6.27 -10.89 -20.52
CA GLN A 371 -6.06 -9.77 -21.44
C GLN A 371 -4.61 -9.28 -21.41
N VAL A 372 -3.97 -9.30 -20.25
CA VAL A 372 -2.64 -8.73 -20.06
C VAL A 372 -1.60 -9.84 -19.98
N LEU A 373 -1.71 -10.76 -19.01
CA LEU A 373 -0.67 -11.76 -18.82
C LEU A 373 -0.60 -12.71 -20.02
N GLN A 374 -1.72 -13.26 -20.47
CA GLN A 374 -1.74 -14.22 -21.57
C GLN A 374 -1.57 -13.55 -22.95
N ARG A 375 -2.41 -12.55 -23.28
CA ARG A 375 -2.44 -11.98 -24.63
C ARG A 375 -1.37 -10.92 -24.88
N GLU A 376 -1.10 -10.03 -23.92
CA GLU A 376 -0.13 -8.95 -24.10
C GLU A 376 1.30 -9.39 -23.76
N PHE A 377 1.50 -10.00 -22.59
CA PHE A 377 2.82 -10.45 -22.14
C PHE A 377 3.18 -11.85 -22.65
N GLY A 378 2.29 -12.53 -23.36
CA GLY A 378 2.57 -13.84 -23.97
C GLY A 378 2.76 -14.98 -22.97
N GLY A 379 2.19 -14.84 -21.77
CA GLY A 379 2.26 -15.82 -20.67
C GLY A 379 3.29 -15.49 -19.59
N VAL A 380 3.20 -16.21 -18.48
CA VAL A 380 4.04 -15.99 -17.28
C VAL A 380 5.53 -16.26 -17.53
N GLU A 381 5.87 -17.29 -18.31
CA GLU A 381 7.26 -17.62 -18.63
C GLU A 381 7.92 -16.53 -19.49
N ARG A 382 7.18 -16.00 -20.47
CA ARG A 382 7.65 -14.87 -21.29
C ARG A 382 7.80 -13.61 -20.46
N TYR A 383 6.86 -13.33 -19.55
CA TYR A 383 6.99 -12.22 -18.61
C TYR A 383 8.27 -12.34 -17.76
N LEU A 384 8.52 -13.52 -17.17
CA LEU A 384 9.70 -13.76 -16.34
C LEU A 384 11.02 -13.61 -17.10
N THR A 385 11.06 -14.04 -18.37
CA THR A 385 12.26 -13.95 -19.20
C THR A 385 12.47 -12.55 -19.77
N GLU A 386 11.46 -11.94 -20.38
CA GLU A 386 11.58 -10.65 -21.07
C GLU A 386 11.50 -9.43 -20.12
N LYS A 387 10.73 -9.51 -19.04
CA LYS A 387 10.55 -8.39 -18.09
C LYS A 387 11.41 -8.55 -16.85
N CYS A 388 11.47 -9.76 -16.28
CA CYS A 388 12.24 -10.01 -15.06
C CYS A 388 13.70 -10.43 -15.32
N GLY A 389 14.07 -10.72 -16.57
CA GLY A 389 15.44 -11.06 -16.95
C GLY A 389 15.93 -12.40 -16.40
N LEU A 390 15.03 -13.35 -16.17
CA LEU A 390 15.41 -14.74 -15.86
C LEU A 390 15.75 -15.49 -17.15
N THR A 391 16.64 -16.48 -17.07
CA THR A 391 16.84 -17.42 -18.17
C THR A 391 15.71 -18.47 -18.20
N ALA A 392 15.52 -19.15 -19.32
CA ALA A 392 14.55 -20.24 -19.41
C ALA A 392 14.83 -21.35 -18.37
N ASP A 393 16.10 -21.70 -18.17
CA ASP A 393 16.51 -22.70 -17.16
C ASP A 393 16.22 -22.22 -15.73
N GLU A 394 16.38 -20.93 -15.45
CA GLU A 394 16.02 -20.33 -14.17
C GLU A 394 14.50 -20.39 -13.93
N VAL A 395 13.68 -20.13 -14.96
CA VAL A 395 12.22 -20.24 -14.85
C VAL A 395 11.81 -21.69 -14.52
N VAL A 396 12.41 -22.68 -15.19
CA VAL A 396 12.20 -24.10 -14.91
C VAL A 396 12.62 -24.46 -13.49
N THR A 397 13.82 -24.04 -13.08
CA THR A 397 14.36 -24.30 -11.73
C THR A 397 13.45 -23.70 -10.65
N LEU A 398 12.99 -22.47 -10.86
CA LEU A 398 12.08 -21.78 -9.95
C LEU A 398 10.74 -22.52 -9.84
N ARG A 399 10.15 -22.91 -10.96
CA ARG A 399 8.91 -23.68 -10.99
C ARG A 399 9.06 -24.98 -10.21
N ASP A 400 10.09 -25.76 -10.51
CA ASP A 400 10.29 -27.08 -9.92
C ASP A 400 10.60 -27.01 -8.43
N TYR A 401 11.35 -25.98 -7.99
CA TYR A 401 11.56 -25.72 -6.57
C TYR A 401 10.25 -25.45 -5.82
N LEU A 402 9.34 -24.72 -6.44
CA LEU A 402 8.06 -24.33 -5.86
C LEU A 402 7.02 -25.45 -5.85
N VAL A 403 7.21 -26.55 -6.57
CA VAL A 403 6.24 -27.64 -6.65
C VAL A 403 6.66 -28.82 -5.78
N VAL A 404 5.71 -29.36 -4.99
CA VAL A 404 5.91 -30.56 -4.17
C VAL A 404 4.78 -31.55 -4.37
N SER A 405 5.09 -32.84 -4.31
CA SER A 405 4.06 -33.87 -4.21
C SER A 405 3.51 -33.96 -2.79
N VAL A 406 2.23 -34.27 -2.66
CA VAL A 406 1.55 -34.51 -1.38
C VAL A 406 0.93 -35.90 -1.36
N GLY A 407 0.79 -36.45 -0.15
CA GLY A 407 0.37 -37.85 0.06
C GLY A 407 -1.14 -38.06 -0.05
N ALA A 408 -1.94 -37.02 0.23
CA ALA A 408 -3.39 -37.09 0.20
C ALA A 408 -4.03 -35.81 -0.35
N ASP A 409 -5.27 -35.91 -0.84
CA ASP A 409 -6.05 -34.75 -1.29
C ASP A 409 -6.44 -33.81 -0.13
N ASP A 410 -6.44 -34.31 1.11
CA ASP A 410 -6.70 -33.52 2.32
C ASP A 410 -5.55 -32.55 2.66
N ASP A 411 -4.36 -32.75 2.08
CA ASP A 411 -3.22 -31.83 2.22
C ASP A 411 -3.32 -30.63 1.26
N VAL A 412 -4.30 -30.64 0.34
CA VAL A 412 -4.54 -29.57 -0.63
C VAL A 412 -5.45 -28.50 -0.02
N VAL A 413 -5.09 -27.23 -0.20
CA VAL A 413 -5.94 -26.10 0.18
C VAL A 413 -7.15 -26.07 -0.75
N LYS A 414 -8.34 -26.17 -0.15
CA LYS A 414 -9.62 -26.19 -0.87
C LYS A 414 -10.26 -24.81 -0.86
N VAL A 415 -10.83 -24.44 -2.00
CA VAL A 415 -11.73 -23.29 -2.12
C VAL A 415 -12.89 -23.49 -1.14
N SER A 416 -13.16 -22.48 -0.32
CA SER A 416 -14.18 -22.52 0.73
C SER A 416 -15.07 -21.29 0.66
N SER A 417 -16.33 -21.48 1.10
CA SER A 417 -17.30 -20.39 1.25
C SER A 417 -17.02 -19.59 2.51
N ILE A 418 -17.13 -18.27 2.43
CA ILE A 418 -17.07 -17.37 3.58
C ILE A 418 -18.43 -16.67 3.67
N GLU A 419 -19.02 -16.67 4.86
CA GLU A 419 -20.33 -16.03 5.09
C GLU A 419 -20.27 -14.53 4.77
N GLY A 420 -21.29 -14.02 4.07
CA GLY A 420 -21.37 -12.59 3.70
C GLY A 420 -20.39 -12.16 2.61
N TRP A 421 -19.71 -13.10 1.93
CA TRP A 421 -18.73 -12.79 0.89
C TRP A 421 -18.79 -13.75 -0.30
N THR A 422 -18.57 -13.22 -1.51
CA THR A 422 -18.30 -14.03 -2.71
C THR A 422 -17.10 -13.47 -3.48
N PRO A 423 -16.37 -14.27 -4.26
CA PRO A 423 -15.22 -13.77 -5.03
C PRO A 423 -15.59 -12.67 -6.04
N ASP A 424 -16.72 -12.81 -6.73
CA ASP A 424 -17.17 -11.83 -7.73
C ASP A 424 -17.96 -10.67 -7.10
N GLY A 425 -18.79 -10.97 -6.08
CA GLY A 425 -19.66 -10.00 -5.39
C GLY A 425 -19.04 -9.31 -4.16
N GLY A 426 -17.83 -9.71 -3.75
CA GLY A 426 -17.09 -9.19 -2.59
C GLY A 426 -17.87 -9.28 -1.28
N VAL A 427 -17.48 -8.48 -0.28
CA VAL A 427 -18.17 -8.44 1.03
C VAL A 427 -19.47 -7.66 0.89
N VAL A 428 -20.55 -8.26 1.39
CA VAL A 428 -21.85 -7.58 1.55
C VAL A 428 -21.77 -6.75 2.83
N ASP A 429 -21.82 -5.42 2.67
CA ASP A 429 -21.71 -4.42 3.74
C ASP A 429 -23.00 -4.18 4.54
#